data_AF-A0A3S0CT32-F1
#
_entry.id   AF-A0A3S0CT32-F1
#
_cell.length_a   1.000
_cell.length_b   1.000
_cell.length_c   1.000
_cell.angle_alpha   90.00
_cell.angle_beta   90.00
_cell.angle_gamma   90.00
#
_symmetry.space_group_name_H-M   'P 1'
#
loop_
_entity.id
_entity.type
_entity.pdbx_description
1 polymer ?
#
loop_
_entity_poly.entity_id
_entity_poly.type
_entity_poly.pdbx_seq_one_letter_code
_entity_poly.pdbx_strand_id
1 'polypeptide(L)'
;MYSIDAIVGPYRAAELVNAYKQRLQSQDCLPDKAALAVACTAYAFHDIYVLASPGQMWESAVATGTGEKERVSIVDKFYDHTAGHCVRTLTSCGIYETVSLDTLAEMYYLYSWAEE
;
A
#
# COMPACT_ATOMS: atom_id res chain seq x y z
N MET A 1 14.31 0.33 -2.47
CA MET A 1 12.97 0.87 -2.26
C MET A 1 13.09 2.37 -2.06
N TYR A 2 12.36 3.20 -2.80
CA TYR A 2 12.39 4.66 -2.61
C TYR A 2 11.58 5.04 -1.38
N SER A 3 12.01 6.06 -0.64
CA SER A 3 11.22 6.60 0.46
C SER A 3 9.88 7.14 -0.08
N ILE A 4 8.81 7.04 0.71
CA ILE A 4 7.45 7.37 0.23
C ILE A 4 7.33 8.84 -0.22
N ASP A 5 8.06 9.75 0.42
CA ASP A 5 8.15 11.17 0.04
C ASP A 5 8.75 11.38 -1.35
N ALA A 6 9.60 10.46 -1.84
CA ALA A 6 10.09 10.49 -3.22
C ALA A 6 9.01 10.06 -4.23
N ILE A 7 7.98 9.33 -3.79
CA ILE A 7 6.88 8.85 -4.63
C ILE A 7 5.71 9.86 -4.64
N VAL A 8 5.33 10.38 -3.47
CA VAL A 8 4.14 11.27 -3.32
C VAL A 8 4.46 12.72 -2.99
N GLY A 9 5.73 13.04 -2.76
CA GLY A 9 6.14 14.33 -2.23
C GLY A 9 6.03 14.42 -0.70
N PRO A 10 6.80 15.31 -0.06
CA PRO A 10 6.90 15.39 1.39
C PRO A 10 5.59 15.84 2.08
N TYR A 11 4.82 16.72 1.44
CA TYR A 11 3.55 17.20 1.99
C TYR A 11 2.53 16.07 2.12
N ARG A 12 2.32 15.34 1.01
CA ARG A 12 1.38 14.21 1.00
C ARG A 12 1.84 13.07 1.91
N ALA A 13 3.15 12.81 1.99
CA ALA A 13 3.70 11.86 2.94
C ALA A 13 3.35 12.24 4.40
N ALA A 14 3.42 13.53 4.76
CA ALA A 14 3.02 13.99 6.09
C ALA A 14 1.51 13.83 6.34
N GLU A 15 0.66 14.08 5.34
CA GLU A 15 -0.79 13.83 5.43
C GLU A 15 -1.08 12.36 5.69
N LEU A 16 -0.43 11.46 4.96
CA LEU A 16 -0.57 10.01 5.11
C LEU A 16 -0.16 9.54 6.52
N VAL A 17 0.99 10.00 7.01
CA VAL A 17 1.46 9.72 8.38
C VAL A 17 0.44 10.22 9.42
N ASN A 18 -0.07 11.44 9.25
CA ASN A 18 -1.05 12.01 10.18
C ASN A 18 -2.40 11.28 10.15
N ALA A 19 -2.88 10.87 8.97
CA ALA A 19 -4.10 10.10 8.82
C ALA A 19 -3.97 8.74 9.51
N TYR A 20 -2.85 8.03 9.31
CA TYR A 20 -2.63 6.75 9.97
C TYR A 20 -2.45 6.90 11.49
N LYS A 21 -1.74 7.94 11.94
CA LYS A 21 -1.65 8.30 13.37
C LYS A 21 -3.05 8.50 13.97
N GLN A 22 -3.92 9.29 13.34
CA GLN A 22 -5.28 9.52 13.84
C GLN A 22 -6.08 8.22 13.94
N ARG A 23 -5.92 7.33 12.95
CA ARG A 23 -6.54 6.01 12.97
C ARG A 23 -6.06 5.18 14.17
N LEU A 24 -4.75 5.10 14.40
CA LEU A 24 -4.15 4.42 15.56
C LEU A 24 -4.64 4.98 16.90
N GLN A 25 -4.83 6.30 17.00
CA GLN A 25 -5.41 6.92 18.20
C GLN A 25 -6.87 6.51 18.40
N SER A 26 -7.66 6.48 17.32
CA SER A 26 -9.09 6.19 17.38
C SER A 26 -9.44 4.71 17.56
N GLN A 27 -8.68 3.80 16.95
CA GLN A 27 -8.97 2.37 16.92
C GLN A 27 -8.22 1.62 18.01
N ASP A 28 -6.94 1.95 18.20
CA ASP A 28 -6.05 1.23 19.13
C ASP A 28 -5.82 2.01 20.44
N CYS A 29 -6.48 3.16 20.61
CA CYS A 29 -6.37 4.03 21.79
C CYS A 29 -4.92 4.43 22.12
N LEU A 30 -4.05 4.49 21.11
CA LEU A 30 -2.64 4.82 21.30
C LEU A 30 -2.46 6.29 21.70
N PRO A 31 -1.60 6.61 22.69
CA PRO A 31 -1.22 7.99 22.99
C PRO A 31 -0.54 8.66 21.79
N ASP A 32 -0.69 9.99 21.69
CA ASP A 32 -0.23 10.78 20.53
C ASP A 32 1.19 10.48 20.06
N LYS A 33 2.15 10.46 21.00
CA LYS A 33 3.56 10.17 20.72
C LYS A 33 3.79 8.75 20.22
N ALA A 34 3.08 7.77 20.78
CA ALA A 34 3.19 6.37 20.37
C ALA A 34 2.59 6.15 18.98
N ALA A 35 1.40 6.71 18.74
CA ALA A 35 0.75 6.64 17.43
C ALA A 35 1.60 7.28 16.33
N LEU A 36 2.22 8.45 16.60
CA LEU A 36 3.12 9.09 15.65
C LEU A 36 4.36 8.23 15.37
N ALA A 37 5.00 7.67 16.40
CA ALA A 37 6.18 6.83 16.24
C ALA A 37 5.87 5.57 15.40
N VAL A 38 4.74 4.91 15.66
CA VAL A 38 4.28 3.75 14.88
C VAL A 38 3.99 4.15 13.44
N ALA A 39 3.27 5.25 13.21
CA ALA A 39 2.95 5.71 11.86
C ALA A 39 4.21 6.04 11.05
N CYS A 40 5.15 6.79 11.62
CA CYS A 40 6.43 7.09 10.98
C CYS A 40 7.22 5.80 10.65
N THR A 41 7.25 4.86 11.60
CA THR A 41 7.93 3.56 11.43
C THR A 41 7.31 2.77 10.29
N ALA A 42 5.98 2.66 10.24
CA ALA A 42 5.27 1.93 9.21
C ALA A 42 5.58 2.46 7.80
N TYR A 43 5.58 3.78 7.60
CA TYR A 43 5.93 4.36 6.30
C TYR A 43 7.43 4.28 5.99
N ALA A 44 8.30 4.39 7.00
CA ALA A 44 9.75 4.28 6.82
C ALA A 44 10.21 2.87 6.44
N PHE A 45 9.53 1.85 6.95
CA PHE A 45 9.77 0.44 6.62
C PHE A 45 8.85 -0.10 5.53
N HIS A 46 8.11 0.78 4.86
CA HIS A 46 7.23 0.42 3.75
C HIS A 46 6.23 -0.69 4.09
N ASP A 47 5.66 -0.62 5.28
CA ASP A 47 4.70 -1.59 5.76
C ASP A 47 3.53 -1.72 4.78
N ILE A 48 3.39 -2.92 4.20
CA ILE A 48 2.42 -3.20 3.16
C ILE A 48 0.98 -2.97 3.62
N TYR A 49 0.70 -3.13 4.91
CA TYR A 49 -0.63 -2.89 5.49
C TYR A 49 -1.06 -1.44 5.40
N VAL A 50 -0.09 -0.54 5.44
CA VAL A 50 -0.30 0.90 5.38
C VAL A 50 -0.16 1.40 3.95
N LEU A 51 0.78 0.82 3.19
CA LEU A 51 0.98 1.18 1.81
C LEU A 51 -0.18 0.74 0.93
N ALA A 52 -0.61 -0.52 0.95
CA ALA A 52 -1.63 -1.06 0.05
C ALA A 52 -3.02 -0.42 0.29
N SER A 53 -3.30 0.66 -0.42
CA SER A 53 -4.52 1.46 -0.31
C SER A 53 -5.27 1.54 -1.64
N PRO A 54 -6.61 1.61 -1.62
CA PRO A 54 -7.41 1.74 -2.84
C PRO A 54 -6.97 2.90 -3.74
N GLY A 55 -7.06 2.71 -5.05
CA GLY A 55 -6.70 3.68 -6.10
C GLY A 55 -5.21 3.73 -6.45
N GLN A 56 -4.34 3.06 -5.69
CA GLN A 56 -2.91 3.01 -6.01
C GLN A 56 -2.61 2.07 -7.17
N MET A 57 -1.55 2.37 -7.92
CA MET A 57 -1.01 1.46 -8.91
C MET A 57 0.31 0.84 -8.46
N TRP A 58 0.41 -0.45 -8.71
CA TRP A 58 1.53 -1.32 -8.35
C TRP A 58 2.06 -1.97 -9.62
N GLU A 59 3.38 -2.06 -9.77
CA GLU A 59 4.04 -2.62 -10.95
C GLU A 59 4.81 -3.88 -10.54
N SER A 60 4.72 -4.93 -11.36
CA SER A 60 5.35 -6.22 -11.10
C SER A 60 6.88 -6.09 -11.08
N ALA A 61 7.51 -6.79 -10.15
CA ALA A 61 8.96 -6.93 -10.07
C ALA A 61 9.52 -7.64 -11.31
N VAL A 62 8.77 -8.58 -11.88
CA VAL A 62 9.17 -9.43 -13.01
C VAL A 62 8.45 -8.99 -14.28
N ALA A 63 9.21 -8.83 -15.36
CA ALA A 63 8.64 -8.58 -16.68
C ALA A 63 7.94 -9.84 -17.21
N THR A 64 6.82 -9.64 -17.90
CA THR A 64 6.10 -10.70 -18.62
C THR A 64 6.94 -11.23 -19.79
N GLY A 65 6.48 -12.30 -20.45
CA GLY A 65 7.16 -12.89 -21.61
C GLY A 65 7.34 -11.92 -22.80
N THR A 66 6.65 -10.78 -22.82
CA THR A 66 6.81 -9.71 -23.82
C THR A 66 7.83 -8.64 -23.42
N GLY A 67 8.41 -8.73 -22.22
CA GLY A 67 9.36 -7.75 -21.69
C GLY A 67 8.72 -6.56 -20.98
N GLU A 68 7.39 -6.46 -20.96
CA GLU A 68 6.65 -5.41 -20.25
C GLU A 68 6.35 -5.84 -18.81
N LYS A 69 6.42 -4.89 -17.88
CA LYS A 69 5.99 -5.10 -16.49
C LYS A 69 4.50 -4.87 -16.37
N GLU A 70 3.82 -5.82 -15.74
CA GLU A 70 2.40 -5.71 -15.47
C GLU A 70 2.13 -4.64 -14.42
N ARG A 71 1.04 -3.88 -14.59
CA ARG A 71 0.54 -2.91 -13.62
C ARG A 71 -0.85 -3.29 -13.17
N VAL A 72 -1.06 -3.18 -11.86
CA VAL A 72 -2.34 -3.47 -11.23
C VAL A 72 -2.74 -2.32 -10.33
N SER A 73 -4.03 -2.02 -10.29
CA SER A 73 -4.59 -1.03 -9.37
C SER A 73 -5.23 -1.72 -8.16
N ILE A 74 -5.04 -1.19 -6.95
CA ILE A 74 -5.73 -1.70 -5.76
C ILE A 74 -7.16 -1.15 -5.76
N VAL A 75 -8.13 -2.04 -5.64
CA VAL A 75 -9.55 -1.72 -5.62
C VAL A 75 -10.07 -1.66 -4.19
N ASP A 76 -9.77 -2.69 -3.41
CA ASP A 76 -10.13 -2.79 -2.01
C ASP A 76 -9.08 -3.60 -1.22
N LYS A 77 -9.19 -3.52 0.12
CA LYS A 77 -8.41 -4.31 1.06
C LYS A 77 -9.36 -4.96 2.04
N PHE A 78 -9.19 -6.25 2.27
CA PHE A 78 -10.06 -7.04 3.15
C PHE A 78 -9.29 -8.15 3.85
N TYR A 79 -9.95 -8.81 4.79
CA TYR A 79 -9.43 -9.99 5.48
C TYR A 79 -10.17 -11.22 4.98
N ASP A 80 -9.43 -12.19 4.45
CA ASP A 80 -9.89 -13.53 4.12
C ASP A 80 -9.49 -14.50 5.23
N HIS A 81 -10.41 -15.37 5.66
CA HIS A 81 -10.17 -16.30 6.77
C HIS A 81 -9.13 -17.40 6.45
N THR A 82 -8.84 -17.63 5.17
CA THR A 82 -7.89 -18.66 4.71
C THR A 82 -6.55 -18.03 4.32
N ALA A 83 -6.59 -16.92 3.59
CA ALA A 83 -5.40 -16.27 3.02
C ALA A 83 -4.90 -15.07 3.85
N GLY A 84 -5.62 -14.68 4.91
CA GLY A 84 -5.28 -13.53 5.74
C GLY A 84 -5.61 -12.20 5.06
N HIS A 85 -4.76 -11.20 5.24
CA HIS A 85 -5.01 -9.88 4.65
C HIS A 85 -4.73 -9.88 3.15
N CYS A 86 -5.72 -9.47 2.38
CA CYS A 86 -5.70 -9.48 0.93
C CYS A 86 -6.11 -8.14 0.35
N VAL A 87 -5.72 -7.93 -0.90
CA VAL A 87 -6.25 -6.86 -1.75
C VAL A 87 -6.94 -7.46 -2.95
N ARG A 88 -8.01 -6.80 -3.40
CA ARG A 88 -8.48 -6.98 -4.77
C ARG A 88 -7.72 -6.03 -5.66
N THR A 89 -7.09 -6.57 -6.69
CA THR A 89 -6.41 -5.80 -7.72
C THR A 89 -7.22 -5.82 -9.01
N LEU A 90 -7.03 -4.81 -9.85
CA LEU A 90 -7.57 -4.72 -11.20
C LEU A 90 -6.40 -4.52 -12.17
N THR A 91 -6.21 -5.49 -13.06
CA THR A 91 -5.16 -5.45 -14.09
C THR A 91 -5.52 -4.45 -15.19
N SER A 92 -4.54 -4.07 -16.01
CA SER A 92 -4.75 -3.21 -17.18
C SER A 92 -5.75 -3.78 -18.19
N CYS A 93 -5.92 -5.10 -18.21
CA CYS A 93 -6.88 -5.82 -19.05
C CYS A 93 -8.31 -5.84 -18.46
N GLY A 94 -8.52 -5.24 -17.29
CA GLY A 94 -9.83 -5.20 -16.63
C GLY A 94 -10.19 -6.47 -15.85
N ILE A 95 -9.19 -7.32 -15.53
CA ILE A 95 -9.40 -8.54 -14.76
C ILE A 95 -9.21 -8.25 -13.28
N TYR A 96 -10.16 -8.71 -12.47
CA TYR A 96 -10.02 -8.65 -11.01
C TYR A 96 -9.31 -9.87 -10.49
N GLU A 97 -8.31 -9.64 -9.64
CA GLU A 97 -7.58 -10.70 -8.95
C GLU A 97 -7.55 -10.43 -7.45
N THR A 98 -7.46 -11.51 -6.68
CA THR A 98 -7.25 -11.42 -5.23
C THR A 98 -5.82 -11.84 -4.94
N VAL A 99 -5.07 -10.96 -4.28
CA VAL A 99 -3.67 -11.18 -3.94
C VAL A 99 -3.51 -10.94 -2.43
N SER A 100 -2.79 -11.83 -1.73
CA SER A 100 -2.44 -11.58 -0.33
C SER A 100 -1.48 -10.39 -0.24
N LEU A 101 -1.48 -9.67 0.88
CA LEU A 101 -0.54 -8.57 1.07
C LEU A 101 0.93 -9.03 1.01
N ASP A 102 1.22 -10.24 1.49
CA ASP A 102 2.57 -10.81 1.42
C ASP A 102 3.00 -11.03 -0.03
N THR A 103 2.15 -11.64 -0.86
CA THR A 103 2.43 -11.83 -2.28
C THR A 103 2.52 -10.48 -3.02
N LEU A 104 1.71 -9.49 -2.65
CA LEU A 104 1.81 -8.14 -3.20
C LEU A 104 3.19 -7.53 -2.89
N ALA A 105 3.66 -7.64 -1.65
CA ALA A 105 4.95 -7.12 -1.22
C ALA A 105 6.15 -7.83 -1.88
N GLU A 106 6.02 -9.12 -2.17
CA GLU A 106 7.07 -9.91 -2.84
C GLU A 106 7.14 -9.65 -4.34
N MET A 107 5.98 -9.55 -4.99
CA MET A 107 5.87 -9.59 -6.45
C MET A 107 5.70 -8.21 -7.09
N TYR A 108 5.32 -7.18 -6.32
CA TYR A 108 5.02 -5.85 -6.84
C TYR A 108 5.70 -4.76 -6.02
N TYR A 109 5.90 -3.61 -6.66
CA TYR A 109 6.28 -2.38 -5.99
C TYR A 109 5.28 -1.28 -6.31
N LEU A 110 5.06 -0.42 -5.32
CA LEU A 110 4.25 0.78 -5.49
C LEU A 110 4.85 1.65 -6.61
N TYR A 111 4.06 1.85 -7.67
CA TYR A 111 4.45 2.62 -8.85
C TYR A 111 3.94 4.06 -8.75
N SER A 112 2.66 4.22 -8.44
CA SER A 112 2.05 5.52 -8.23
C SER A 112 0.98 5.44 -7.14
N TRP A 113 0.83 6.55 -6.41
CA TRP A 113 -0.33 6.73 -5.55
C TRP A 113 -1.56 7.12 -6.36
N ALA A 114 -2.75 6.96 -5.75
CA ALA A 114 -3.98 7.49 -6.30
C ALA A 114 -3.82 9.02 -6.49
N GLU A 115 -3.99 9.50 -7.71
CA GLU A 115 -4.22 10.93 -7.95
C GLU A 115 -5.65 11.22 -7.47
N GLU A 116 -5.79 12.08 -6.45
CA GLU A 116 -7.11 12.62 -6.04
C GLU A 116 -7.63 13.61 -7.08
#